data_AF-A0A544QMJ5-F1
#
_entry.id   AF-A0A544QMJ5-F1
#
_cell.length_a   1.000
_cell.length_b   1.000
_cell.length_c   1.000
_cell.angle_alpha   90.00
_cell.angle_beta   90.00
_cell.angle_gamma   90.00
#
_symmetry.space_group_name_H-M   'P 1'
#
loop_
_entity.id
_entity.type
_entity.pdbx_description
1 polymer ?
#
loop_
_entity_poly.entity_id
_entity_poly.type
_entity_poly.pdbx_seq_one_letter_code
_entity_poly.pdbx_strand_id
1 'polypeptide(L)'
;MDQRFDHVGDHELDAATKRELRAVTDGFFERPLEKAEQFDWEEFKRNEAFKAIMMPSPLFWVLANFERSFTQKLGQQMYEAFGRAVAETNEAVGPAATQHACTGLQLSHAAENRIETIIAELADGNREPDWQQEQAEIRDVATDDTALKSIGKITWDLWVEDFENGRPLAAEIKTPKPNRDQTMESKRQMLKTVAAYSHREEPTPICRYVFPFNPYGSLADYEWWPPQAFFDVKASDGMLIAEDFWDALGGPGTMDGLFNFLLEESEDNIEKLQALAGDKTL
;
A
#
# COMPACT_ATOMS: atom_id res chain seq x y z
N MET A 1 -18.69 -17.65 -23.77
CA MET A 1 -18.47 -17.94 -22.35
C MET A 1 -19.19 -16.80 -21.67
N ASP A 2 -20.32 -17.06 -20.99
CA ASP A 2 -21.02 -16.01 -20.24
C ASP A 2 -20.05 -15.52 -19.16
N GLN A 3 -19.70 -14.22 -19.18
CA GLN A 3 -18.92 -13.61 -18.11
C GLN A 3 -19.72 -13.77 -16.80
N ARG A 4 -19.09 -14.38 -15.79
CA ARG A 4 -19.76 -14.72 -14.53
C ARG A 4 -19.86 -13.51 -13.59
N PHE A 5 -19.08 -12.46 -13.86
CA PHE A 5 -19.05 -11.20 -13.15
C PHE A 5 -19.20 -10.02 -14.10
N ASP A 6 -20.00 -9.02 -13.69
CA ASP A 6 -20.05 -7.73 -14.39
C ASP A 6 -18.71 -7.01 -14.15
N HIS A 7 -18.08 -6.55 -15.24
CA HIS A 7 -16.90 -5.69 -15.14
C HIS A 7 -17.21 -4.41 -14.35
N VAL A 8 -16.24 -3.93 -13.58
CA VAL A 8 -16.26 -2.61 -12.97
C VAL A 8 -15.73 -1.61 -14.01
N GLY A 9 -16.59 -0.72 -14.48
CA GLY A 9 -16.25 0.25 -15.52
C GLY A 9 -15.92 -0.39 -16.87
N ASP A 10 -15.50 0.45 -17.83
CA ASP A 10 -15.21 0.03 -19.22
C ASP A 10 -13.69 -0.09 -19.50
N HIS A 11 -12.83 0.19 -18.50
CA HIS A 11 -11.39 0.20 -18.70
C HIS A 11 -10.80 -1.21 -18.63
N GLU A 12 -9.96 -1.55 -19.62
CA GLU A 12 -9.18 -2.79 -19.65
C GLU A 12 -7.69 -2.47 -19.70
N LEU A 13 -6.93 -3.14 -18.82
CA LEU A 13 -5.47 -3.08 -18.83
C LEU A 13 -4.91 -3.71 -20.09
N ASP A 14 -3.79 -3.19 -20.58
CA ASP A 14 -3.11 -3.75 -21.73
C ASP A 14 -2.52 -5.15 -21.44
N ALA A 15 -2.20 -5.87 -22.52
CA ALA A 15 -1.73 -7.25 -22.44
C ALA A 15 -0.35 -7.39 -21.76
N ALA A 16 0.48 -6.34 -21.77
CA ALA A 16 1.76 -6.34 -21.08
C ALA A 16 1.55 -6.19 -19.57
N THR A 17 0.74 -5.22 -19.14
CA THR A 17 0.38 -5.04 -17.73
C THR A 17 -0.28 -6.30 -17.16
N LYS A 18 -1.28 -6.87 -17.87
CA LYS A 18 -1.93 -8.13 -17.43
C LYS A 18 -0.92 -9.28 -17.27
N ARG A 19 0.12 -9.36 -18.12
CA ARG A 19 1.14 -10.40 -18.02
C ARG A 19 2.00 -10.25 -16.76
N GLU A 20 2.44 -9.03 -16.47
CA GLU A 20 3.22 -8.76 -15.26
C GLU A 20 2.39 -8.99 -13.99
N LEU A 21 1.12 -8.55 -13.99
CA LEU A 21 0.21 -8.79 -12.87
C LEU A 21 -0.06 -10.28 -12.63
N ARG A 22 -0.19 -11.09 -13.70
CA ARG A 22 -0.30 -12.56 -13.57
C ARG A 22 0.88 -13.18 -12.88
N ALA A 23 2.10 -12.70 -13.14
CA ALA A 23 3.29 -13.19 -12.45
C ALA A 23 3.25 -12.89 -10.93
N VAL A 24 2.54 -11.84 -10.52
CA VAL A 24 2.31 -11.48 -9.11
C VAL A 24 1.20 -12.31 -8.48
N THR A 25 0.12 -12.61 -9.23
CA THR A 25 -1.02 -13.41 -8.74
C THR A 25 -0.83 -14.92 -8.89
N ASP A 26 0.24 -15.37 -9.53
CA ASP A 26 0.52 -16.79 -9.70
C ASP A 26 0.72 -17.50 -8.34
N GLY A 27 0.10 -18.68 -8.18
CA GLY A 27 0.13 -19.43 -6.92
C GLY A 27 -0.51 -18.71 -5.72
N PHE A 28 -1.25 -17.62 -5.94
CA PHE A 28 -1.89 -16.86 -4.87
C PHE A 28 -2.90 -17.71 -4.10
N PHE A 29 -3.74 -18.44 -4.84
CA PHE A 29 -4.77 -19.32 -4.32
C PHE A 29 -4.24 -20.71 -3.96
N GLU A 30 -3.14 -21.17 -4.55
CA GLU A 30 -2.62 -22.54 -4.36
C GLU A 30 -2.30 -22.86 -2.90
N ARG A 31 -1.47 -22.06 -2.22
CA ARG A 31 -1.12 -22.33 -0.80
C ARG A 31 -2.32 -22.34 0.15
N PRO A 32 -3.26 -21.35 0.09
CA PRO A 32 -4.49 -21.43 0.88
C PRO A 32 -5.31 -22.70 0.60
N LEU A 33 -5.42 -23.12 -0.67
CA LEU A 33 -6.14 -24.33 -1.07
C LEU A 33 -5.42 -25.60 -0.58
N GLU A 34 -4.10 -25.71 -0.73
CA GLU A 34 -3.30 -26.82 -0.21
C GLU A 34 -3.43 -26.96 1.32
N LYS A 35 -3.39 -25.84 2.05
CA LYS A 35 -3.60 -25.84 3.52
C LYS A 35 -5.01 -26.27 3.90
N ALA A 36 -6.00 -25.90 3.10
CA ALA A 36 -7.38 -26.33 3.30
C ALA A 36 -7.52 -27.85 3.10
N GLU A 37 -6.91 -28.39 2.05
CA GLU A 37 -6.92 -29.84 1.74
C GLU A 37 -6.22 -30.67 2.81
N GLN A 38 -5.10 -30.18 3.36
CA GLN A 38 -4.30 -30.90 4.35
C GLN A 38 -4.79 -30.72 5.80
N PHE A 39 -5.94 -30.09 6.01
CA PHE A 39 -6.42 -29.79 7.36
C PHE A 39 -6.84 -31.05 8.13
N ASP A 40 -6.12 -31.37 9.22
CA ASP A 40 -6.48 -32.42 10.17
C ASP A 40 -7.30 -31.86 11.35
N TRP A 41 -8.59 -32.21 11.38
CA TRP A 41 -9.52 -31.80 12.42
C TRP A 41 -9.23 -32.41 13.80
N GLU A 42 -8.72 -33.64 13.85
CA GLU A 42 -8.41 -34.30 15.11
C GLU A 42 -7.15 -33.72 15.74
N GLU A 43 -6.15 -33.39 14.93
CA GLU A 43 -4.98 -32.64 15.40
C GLU A 43 -5.36 -31.25 15.90
N PHE A 44 -6.20 -30.52 15.15
CA PHE A 44 -6.67 -29.19 15.55
C PHE A 44 -7.41 -29.21 16.89
N LYS A 45 -8.30 -30.18 17.12
CA LYS A 45 -9.00 -30.35 18.41
C LYS A 45 -8.04 -30.55 19.60
N ARG A 46 -6.91 -31.22 19.38
CA ARG A 46 -5.89 -31.45 20.43
C ARG A 46 -5.09 -30.18 20.72
N ASN A 47 -4.70 -29.47 19.67
CA ASN A 47 -3.76 -28.34 19.78
C ASN A 47 -4.46 -27.01 20.09
N GLU A 48 -5.72 -26.85 19.69
CA GLU A 48 -6.49 -25.59 19.74
C GLU A 48 -7.89 -25.83 20.34
N ALA A 49 -7.95 -26.63 21.42
CA ALA A 49 -9.18 -27.16 22.01
C ALA A 49 -10.27 -26.10 22.25
N PHE A 50 -9.92 -24.93 22.79
CA PHE A 50 -10.88 -23.86 23.03
C PHE A 50 -11.50 -23.31 21.75
N LYS A 51 -10.71 -23.14 20.69
CA LYS A 51 -11.23 -22.70 19.39
C LYS A 51 -12.12 -23.79 18.79
N ALA A 52 -11.66 -25.04 18.82
CA ALA A 52 -12.41 -26.16 18.24
C ALA A 52 -13.79 -26.37 18.90
N ILE A 53 -13.90 -26.16 20.23
CA ILE A 53 -15.18 -26.23 20.95
C ILE A 53 -16.17 -25.15 20.49
N MET A 54 -15.68 -23.96 20.16
CA MET A 54 -16.50 -22.80 19.79
C MET A 54 -16.82 -22.75 18.29
N MET A 55 -16.23 -23.63 17.49
CA MET A 55 -16.35 -23.62 16.03
C MET A 55 -17.47 -24.56 15.57
N PRO A 56 -18.37 -24.10 14.69
CA PRO A 56 -19.53 -24.90 14.28
C PRO A 56 -19.15 -26.08 13.37
N SER A 57 -18.03 -26.01 12.65
CA SER A 57 -17.57 -27.07 11.75
C SER A 57 -16.09 -26.91 11.35
N PRO A 58 -15.44 -27.98 10.83
CA PRO A 58 -14.13 -27.90 10.18
C PRO A 58 -14.11 -26.93 8.99
N LEU A 59 -15.21 -26.85 8.23
CA LEU A 59 -15.36 -25.95 7.09
C LEU A 59 -15.20 -24.48 7.49
N PHE A 60 -15.75 -24.09 8.64
CA PHE A 60 -15.59 -22.72 9.14
C PHE A 60 -14.11 -22.37 9.41
N TRP A 61 -13.31 -23.34 9.87
CA TRP A 61 -11.87 -23.13 10.06
C TRP A 61 -11.14 -22.94 8.75
N VAL A 62 -11.45 -23.80 7.79
CA VAL A 62 -10.87 -23.75 6.44
C VAL A 62 -11.16 -22.38 5.82
N LEU A 63 -12.41 -21.91 5.88
CA LEU A 63 -12.80 -20.60 5.36
C LEU A 63 -12.12 -19.44 6.11
N ALA A 64 -12.07 -19.49 7.45
CA ALA A 64 -11.41 -18.44 8.24
C ALA A 64 -9.90 -18.36 8.01
N ASN A 65 -9.22 -19.49 7.82
CA ASN A 65 -7.79 -19.50 7.50
C ASN A 65 -7.50 -19.19 6.04
N PHE A 66 -8.41 -19.57 5.14
CA PHE A 66 -8.37 -19.14 3.76
C PHE A 66 -8.44 -17.61 3.70
N GLU A 67 -9.46 -16.99 4.32
CA GLU A 67 -9.59 -15.53 4.43
C GLU A 67 -8.34 -14.90 5.03
N ARG A 68 -7.84 -15.40 6.16
CA ARG A 68 -6.63 -14.85 6.78
C ARG A 68 -5.40 -14.95 5.88
N SER A 69 -5.18 -16.10 5.25
CA SER A 69 -4.04 -16.31 4.36
C SER A 69 -4.14 -15.44 3.11
N PHE A 70 -5.36 -15.30 2.60
CA PHE A 70 -5.69 -14.43 1.48
C PHE A 70 -5.43 -12.97 1.83
N THR A 71 -5.98 -12.46 2.93
CA THR A 71 -5.77 -11.10 3.45
C THR A 71 -4.29 -10.81 3.72
N GLN A 72 -3.53 -11.78 4.25
CA GLN A 72 -2.09 -11.61 4.47
C GLN A 72 -1.30 -11.53 3.16
N LYS A 73 -1.63 -12.34 2.16
CA LYS A 73 -0.99 -12.29 0.84
C LYS A 73 -1.44 -11.07 0.01
N LEU A 74 -2.71 -10.66 0.12
CA LEU A 74 -3.27 -9.41 -0.41
C LEU A 74 -2.68 -8.16 0.28
N GLY A 75 -1.84 -8.36 1.30
CA GLY A 75 -1.24 -7.28 2.06
C GLY A 75 -0.36 -6.36 1.22
N GLN A 76 0.29 -5.43 1.91
CA GLN A 76 1.08 -4.32 1.36
C GLN A 76 1.96 -4.69 0.14
N GLN A 77 2.63 -5.84 0.17
CA GLN A 77 3.53 -6.31 -0.89
C GLN A 77 2.85 -6.56 -2.25
N MET A 78 1.56 -6.93 -2.27
CA MET A 78 0.83 -7.08 -3.53
C MET A 78 0.64 -5.71 -4.18
N TYR A 79 0.20 -4.71 -3.40
CA TYR A 79 -0.01 -3.36 -3.92
C TYR A 79 1.29 -2.73 -4.44
N GLU A 80 2.41 -3.01 -3.77
CA GLU A 80 3.75 -2.64 -4.26
C GLU A 80 4.06 -3.26 -5.62
N ALA A 81 3.85 -4.57 -5.76
CA ALA A 81 4.13 -5.30 -6.99
C ALA A 81 3.20 -4.89 -8.14
N PHE A 82 1.92 -4.61 -7.84
CA PHE A 82 0.96 -4.08 -8.81
C PHE A 82 1.35 -2.67 -9.25
N GLY A 83 1.71 -1.80 -8.30
CA GLY A 83 2.20 -0.46 -8.60
C GLY A 83 3.42 -0.49 -9.50
N ARG A 84 4.38 -1.40 -9.25
CA ARG A 84 5.53 -1.61 -10.13
C ARG A 84 5.10 -2.06 -11.53
N ALA A 85 4.27 -3.09 -11.65
CA ALA A 85 3.82 -3.63 -12.93
C ALA A 85 3.10 -2.58 -13.79
N VAL A 86 2.23 -1.78 -13.18
CA VAL A 86 1.52 -0.68 -13.84
C VAL A 86 2.51 0.40 -14.29
N ALA A 87 3.41 0.84 -13.42
CA ALA A 87 4.37 1.89 -13.75
C ALA A 87 5.35 1.47 -14.86
N GLU A 88 5.91 0.26 -14.80
CA GLU A 88 6.88 -0.26 -15.78
C GLU A 88 6.28 -0.45 -17.18
N THR A 89 4.97 -0.67 -17.26
CA THR A 89 4.26 -0.84 -18.54
C THR A 89 3.71 0.47 -19.10
N ASN A 90 3.73 1.54 -18.31
CA ASN A 90 3.37 2.88 -18.77
C ASN A 90 4.62 3.67 -19.22
N GLU A 91 4.76 3.85 -20.54
CA GLU A 91 5.88 4.59 -21.15
C GLU A 91 6.00 6.05 -20.66
N ALA A 92 4.92 6.64 -20.12
CA ALA A 92 4.91 8.01 -19.61
C ALA A 92 5.45 8.13 -18.17
N VAL A 93 5.59 7.02 -17.42
CA VAL A 93 5.95 7.00 -16.00
C VAL A 93 7.36 6.47 -15.77
N GLY A 94 7.69 5.34 -16.41
CA GLY A 94 9.05 4.81 -16.41
C GLY A 94 9.36 3.77 -15.33
N PRO A 95 10.67 3.46 -15.11
CA PRO A 95 11.09 2.33 -14.30
C PRO A 95 10.66 2.45 -12.84
N ALA A 96 10.22 1.33 -12.27
CA ALA A 96 9.78 1.26 -10.88
C ALA A 96 10.45 0.13 -10.10
N ALA A 97 10.69 0.37 -8.81
CA ALA A 97 11.28 -0.59 -7.90
C ALA A 97 10.46 -0.69 -6.61
N THR A 98 10.23 -1.91 -6.14
CA THR A 98 9.65 -2.17 -4.83
C THR A 98 10.73 -2.19 -3.75
N GLN A 99 10.42 -1.76 -2.53
CA GLN A 99 11.35 -1.79 -1.40
C GLN A 99 12.68 -1.07 -1.70
N HIS A 100 12.60 0.08 -2.39
CA HIS A 100 13.77 0.84 -2.80
C HIS A 100 14.49 1.48 -1.62
N ALA A 101 15.78 1.21 -1.48
CA ALA A 101 16.61 1.61 -0.36
C ALA A 101 17.41 2.90 -0.67
N CYS A 102 16.96 4.04 -0.13
CA CYS A 102 17.76 5.25 -0.13
C CYS A 102 18.82 5.20 0.98
N THR A 103 20.10 5.26 0.61
CA THR A 103 21.24 5.24 1.54
C THR A 103 22.08 6.51 1.39
N GLY A 104 23.07 6.70 2.28
CA GLY A 104 23.92 7.90 2.28
C GLY A 104 23.16 9.16 2.68
N LEU A 105 21.98 9.03 3.27
CA LEU A 105 21.15 10.15 3.68
C LEU A 105 21.73 10.81 4.92
N GLN A 106 21.81 12.14 4.89
CA GLN A 106 22.30 12.94 6.00
C GLN A 106 21.33 14.08 6.31
N LEU A 107 21.26 14.48 7.58
CA LEU A 107 20.45 15.61 8.06
C LEU A 107 21.27 16.50 8.97
N SER A 108 20.95 17.79 9.01
CA SER A 108 21.42 18.68 10.06
C SER A 108 20.67 18.45 11.38
N HIS A 109 21.27 18.87 12.49
CA HIS A 109 20.59 18.80 13.79
C HIS A 109 19.36 19.70 13.82
N ALA A 110 19.43 20.87 13.18
CA ALA A 110 18.32 21.79 13.07
C ALA A 110 17.12 21.18 12.32
N ALA A 111 17.38 20.53 11.17
CA ALA A 111 16.33 19.87 10.39
C ALA A 111 15.68 18.73 11.18
N GLU A 112 16.46 17.88 11.84
CA GLU A 112 15.91 16.79 12.65
C GLU A 112 15.05 17.31 13.82
N ASN A 113 15.53 18.32 14.55
CA ASN A 113 14.76 18.93 15.64
C ASN A 113 13.44 19.52 15.12
N ARG A 114 13.45 20.14 13.93
CA ARG A 114 12.22 20.65 13.31
C ARG A 114 11.26 19.52 12.95
N ILE A 115 11.75 18.43 12.36
CA ILE A 115 10.92 17.24 12.04
C ILE A 115 10.25 16.70 13.30
N GLU A 116 11.01 16.46 14.36
CA GLU A 116 10.43 15.91 15.60
C GLU A 116 9.47 16.90 16.28
N THR A 117 9.70 18.21 16.13
CA THR A 117 8.75 19.25 16.59
C THR A 117 7.43 19.15 15.83
N ILE A 118 7.47 19.11 14.49
CA ILE A 118 6.28 18.94 13.63
C ILE A 118 5.52 17.67 14.02
N ILE A 119 6.24 16.55 14.17
CA ILE A 119 5.62 15.27 14.53
C ILE A 119 4.98 15.31 15.91
N ALA A 120 5.63 15.92 16.91
CA ALA A 120 5.08 16.05 18.25
C ALA A 120 3.82 16.94 18.26
N GLU A 121 3.86 18.08 17.55
CA GLU A 121 2.71 18.98 17.44
C GLU A 121 1.51 18.30 16.76
N LEU A 122 1.72 17.53 15.69
CA LEU A 122 0.67 16.72 15.03
C LEU A 122 0.14 15.65 15.97
N ALA A 123 1.05 14.92 16.62
CA ALA A 123 0.73 13.85 17.55
C ALA A 123 -0.14 14.31 18.73
N ASP A 124 0.11 15.52 19.24
CA ASP A 124 -0.61 16.12 20.37
C ASP A 124 -1.86 16.90 19.94
N GLY A 125 -2.09 17.09 18.63
CA GLY A 125 -3.19 17.90 18.10
C GLY A 125 -2.98 19.41 18.32
N ASN A 126 -1.74 19.85 18.48
CA ASN A 126 -1.37 21.26 18.63
C ASN A 126 -1.20 21.98 17.27
N ARG A 127 -1.23 21.24 16.16
CA ARG A 127 -1.26 21.76 14.79
C ARG A 127 -2.15 20.91 13.91
N GLU A 128 -2.70 21.52 12.87
CA GLU A 128 -3.36 20.80 11.79
C GLU A 128 -2.32 20.28 10.79
N PRO A 129 -2.58 19.15 10.11
CA PRO A 129 -1.72 18.64 9.06
C PRO A 129 -1.75 19.54 7.82
N ASP A 130 -0.57 19.94 7.36
CA ASP A 130 -0.38 20.70 6.12
C ASP A 130 0.98 20.31 5.52
N TRP A 131 0.95 19.37 4.58
CA TRP A 131 2.14 18.80 3.96
C TRP A 131 2.96 19.84 3.19
N GLN A 132 2.31 20.85 2.61
CA GLN A 132 3.02 21.90 1.87
C GLN A 132 3.78 22.83 2.83
N GLN A 133 3.11 23.25 3.91
CA GLN A 133 3.71 24.09 4.94
C GLN A 133 4.84 23.38 5.66
N GLU A 134 4.64 22.14 6.08
CA GLU A 134 5.65 21.34 6.77
C GLU A 134 6.91 21.17 5.91
N GLN A 135 6.75 20.89 4.62
CA GLN A 135 7.88 20.83 3.70
C GLN A 135 8.64 22.16 3.58
N ALA A 136 7.93 23.29 3.58
CA ALA A 136 8.56 24.60 3.54
C ALA A 136 9.38 24.86 4.81
N GLU A 137 8.80 24.58 6.00
CA GLU A 137 9.50 24.68 7.28
C GLU A 137 10.80 23.85 7.31
N ILE A 138 10.76 22.64 6.72
CA ILE A 138 11.92 21.76 6.63
C ILE A 138 13.00 22.32 5.71
N ARG A 139 12.62 22.83 4.53
CA ARG A 139 13.57 23.40 3.57
C ARG A 139 14.25 24.66 4.12
N ASP A 140 13.51 25.50 4.82
CA ASP A 140 14.03 26.75 5.38
C ASP A 140 15.07 26.49 6.48
N VAL A 141 14.89 25.45 7.30
CA VAL A 141 15.85 25.13 8.37
C VAL A 141 17.09 24.39 7.84
N ALA A 142 16.98 23.71 6.70
CA ALA A 142 18.09 22.98 6.10
C ALA A 142 19.23 23.92 5.65
N THR A 143 18.97 25.19 5.32
CA THR A 143 20.02 26.08 4.78
C THR A 143 21.00 26.61 5.82
N ASP A 144 20.68 26.54 7.11
CA ASP A 144 21.37 27.32 8.14
C ASP A 144 22.46 26.54 8.91
N ASP A 145 22.49 25.20 8.81
CA ASP A 145 23.37 24.34 9.59
C ASP A 145 24.24 23.43 8.69
N THR A 146 25.56 23.59 8.78
CA THR A 146 26.54 22.84 7.97
C THR A 146 26.90 21.48 8.55
N ALA A 147 26.53 21.17 9.81
CA ALA A 147 26.91 19.93 10.46
C ALA A 147 25.90 18.81 10.14
N LEU A 148 26.22 18.00 9.12
CA LEU A 148 25.39 16.89 8.67
C LEU A 148 25.74 15.57 9.38
N LYS A 149 24.73 14.84 9.84
CA LYS A 149 24.85 13.49 10.42
C LYS A 149 24.10 12.47 9.56
N SER A 150 24.63 11.25 9.50
CA SER A 150 23.95 10.15 8.81
C SER A 150 22.67 9.73 9.55
N ILE A 151 21.60 9.47 8.80
CA ILE A 151 20.33 8.92 9.33
C ILE A 151 20.11 7.46 8.93
N GLY A 152 21.12 6.82 8.33
CA GLY A 152 21.04 5.43 7.89
C GLY A 152 20.31 5.28 6.56
N LYS A 153 19.37 4.33 6.52
CA LYS A 153 18.63 3.94 5.30
C LYS A 153 17.15 4.25 5.49
N ILE A 154 16.54 4.84 4.47
CA ILE A 154 15.08 4.92 4.31
C ILE A 154 14.68 3.96 3.18
N THR A 155 13.67 3.13 3.40
CA THR A 155 13.14 2.22 2.38
C THR A 155 11.76 2.71 1.99
N TRP A 156 11.50 2.84 0.69
CA TRP A 156 10.19 3.17 0.14
C TRP A 156 9.54 1.93 -0.45
N ASP A 157 8.24 1.76 -0.19
CA ASP A 157 7.46 0.61 -0.67
C ASP A 157 7.45 0.55 -2.20
N LEU A 158 7.24 1.70 -2.85
CA LEU A 158 7.35 1.85 -4.31
C LEU A 158 8.15 3.11 -4.65
N TRP A 159 9.10 2.96 -5.57
CA TRP A 159 9.91 4.05 -6.11
C TRP A 159 9.80 4.06 -7.63
N VAL A 160 9.40 5.19 -8.21
CA VAL A 160 9.39 5.40 -9.67
C VAL A 160 10.46 6.42 -10.00
N GLU A 161 11.40 6.10 -10.86
CA GLU A 161 12.62 6.90 -11.06
C GLU A 161 12.34 8.28 -11.69
N ASP A 162 11.50 8.34 -12.73
CA ASP A 162 11.31 9.53 -13.57
C ASP A 162 9.84 9.99 -13.61
N PHE A 163 9.22 10.08 -12.44
CA PHE A 163 7.77 10.28 -12.30
C PHE A 163 7.26 11.64 -12.84
N GLU A 164 7.51 12.74 -12.12
CA GLU A 164 7.00 14.07 -12.51
C GLU A 164 8.14 15.07 -12.61
N ASN A 165 8.29 15.70 -13.78
CA ASN A 165 9.31 16.71 -14.05
C ASN A 165 10.74 16.23 -13.71
N GLY A 166 11.03 14.95 -13.96
CA GLY A 166 12.32 14.32 -13.65
C GLY A 166 12.58 14.12 -12.15
N ARG A 167 11.53 14.17 -11.31
CA ARG A 167 11.60 13.86 -9.88
C ARG A 167 11.05 12.46 -9.64
N PRO A 168 11.73 11.63 -8.83
CA PRO A 168 11.20 10.32 -8.48
C PRO A 168 9.93 10.39 -7.64
N LEU A 169 9.02 9.45 -7.80
CA LEU A 169 7.95 9.18 -6.82
C LEU A 169 8.50 8.27 -5.72
N ALA A 170 8.27 8.64 -4.48
CA ALA A 170 8.58 7.83 -3.31
C ALA A 170 7.29 7.57 -2.53
N ALA A 171 6.69 6.40 -2.74
CA ALA A 171 5.40 6.03 -2.19
C ALA A 171 5.56 5.09 -0.98
N GLU A 172 4.95 5.49 0.13
CA GLU A 172 4.78 4.69 1.34
C GLU A 172 3.35 4.16 1.35
N ILE A 173 3.18 2.88 1.03
CA ILE A 173 1.88 2.25 0.81
C ILE A 173 1.40 1.63 2.12
N LYS A 174 0.19 1.98 2.56
CA LYS A 174 -0.46 1.35 3.71
C LYS A 174 -1.86 0.91 3.37
N THR A 175 -2.39 -0.02 4.16
CA THR A 175 -3.82 -0.32 4.11
C THR A 175 -4.61 0.88 4.64
N PRO A 176 -5.86 1.09 4.20
CA PRO A 176 -6.60 2.32 4.50
C PRO A 176 -7.09 2.45 5.95
N LYS A 177 -6.70 1.53 6.84
CA LYS A 177 -6.97 1.60 8.28
C LYS A 177 -5.67 1.42 9.07
N PRO A 178 -4.64 2.26 8.83
CA PRO A 178 -3.35 2.13 9.51
C PRO A 178 -3.51 2.49 10.99
N ASN A 179 -2.61 1.99 11.84
CA ASN A 179 -2.57 2.47 13.22
C ASN A 179 -1.85 3.83 13.32
N ARG A 180 -2.00 4.50 14.47
CA ARG A 180 -1.45 5.84 14.70
C ARG A 180 0.07 5.87 14.60
N ASP A 181 0.75 4.90 15.19
CA ASP A 181 2.22 4.88 15.24
C ASP A 181 2.81 4.65 13.84
N GLN A 182 2.21 3.77 13.04
CA GLN A 182 2.59 3.57 11.64
C GLN A 182 2.44 4.85 10.83
N THR A 183 1.31 5.55 11.01
CA THR A 183 1.08 6.83 10.32
C THR A 183 2.13 7.87 10.70
N MET A 184 2.40 8.00 12.00
CA MET A 184 3.42 8.90 12.53
C MET A 184 4.81 8.61 11.96
N GLU A 185 5.22 7.33 11.93
CA GLU A 185 6.51 6.93 11.38
C GLU A 185 6.59 7.19 9.87
N SER A 186 5.51 6.92 9.11
CA SER A 186 5.44 7.21 7.68
C SER A 186 5.57 8.72 7.42
N LYS A 187 4.87 9.57 8.18
CA LYS A 187 5.00 11.03 8.09
C LYS A 187 6.42 11.49 8.39
N ARG A 188 7.04 10.96 9.46
CA ARG A 188 8.43 11.25 9.84
C ARG A 188 9.39 10.85 8.73
N GLN A 189 9.23 9.67 8.14
CA GLN A 189 10.04 9.18 7.03
C GLN A 189 9.96 10.10 5.80
N MET A 190 8.75 10.56 5.44
CA MET A 190 8.53 11.51 4.36
C MET A 190 9.27 12.83 4.61
N LEU A 191 9.12 13.43 5.80
CA LEU A 191 9.81 14.67 6.17
C LEU A 191 11.34 14.51 6.20
N LYS A 192 11.85 13.40 6.75
CA LYS A 192 13.29 13.08 6.73
C LYS A 192 13.84 12.96 5.32
N THR A 193 13.06 12.41 4.39
CA THR A 193 13.46 12.30 2.99
C THR A 193 13.56 13.68 2.34
N VAL A 194 12.55 14.54 2.54
CA VAL A 194 12.59 15.93 2.02
C VAL A 194 13.81 16.68 2.55
N ALA A 195 14.07 16.59 3.85
CA ALA A 195 15.21 17.22 4.48
C ALA A 195 16.55 16.68 3.95
N ALA A 196 16.69 15.36 3.81
CA ALA A 196 17.94 14.73 3.40
C ALA A 196 18.31 15.01 1.94
N TYR A 197 17.30 15.12 1.06
CA TYR A 197 17.52 15.47 -0.34
C TYR A 197 17.69 16.97 -0.59
N SER A 198 17.42 17.83 0.40
CA SER A 198 17.66 19.28 0.27
C SER A 198 19.15 19.64 0.15
N HIS A 199 20.05 18.71 0.51
CA HIS A 199 21.50 18.87 0.44
C HIS A 199 22.14 18.07 -0.70
N ARG A 200 21.34 17.40 -1.52
CA ARG A 200 21.80 16.51 -2.58
C ARG A 200 21.72 17.18 -3.94
N GLU A 201 22.57 16.74 -4.86
CA GLU A 201 22.46 17.14 -6.27
C GLU A 201 21.27 16.44 -6.94
N GLU A 202 20.90 15.25 -6.46
CA GLU A 202 19.74 14.53 -6.96
C GLU A 202 18.43 15.27 -6.62
N PRO A 203 17.44 15.27 -7.54
CA PRO A 203 16.16 15.91 -7.30
C PRO A 203 15.46 15.31 -6.08
N THR A 204 14.87 16.18 -5.25
CA THR A 204 14.10 15.73 -4.09
C THR A 204 12.89 14.92 -4.55
N PRO A 205 12.73 13.67 -4.08
CA PRO A 205 11.61 12.82 -4.51
C PRO A 205 10.26 13.39 -4.04
N ILE A 206 9.24 13.11 -4.83
CA ILE A 206 7.84 13.40 -4.52
C ILE A 206 7.37 12.32 -3.54
N CYS A 207 7.40 12.65 -2.25
CA CYS A 207 6.96 11.72 -1.21
C CYS A 207 5.42 11.69 -1.17
N ARG A 208 4.84 10.49 -1.15
CA ARG A 208 3.39 10.28 -1.02
C ARG A 208 3.08 9.18 -0.01
N TYR A 209 2.10 9.45 0.84
CA TYR A 209 1.47 8.42 1.66
C TYR A 209 0.29 7.84 0.90
N VAL A 210 0.28 6.53 0.68
CA VAL A 210 -0.60 5.89 -0.30
C VAL A 210 -1.58 4.94 0.36
N PHE A 211 -2.85 5.08 -0.03
CA PHE A 211 -3.87 4.07 0.19
C PHE A 211 -4.30 3.49 -1.16
N PRO A 212 -4.11 2.18 -1.40
CA PRO A 212 -4.39 1.58 -2.72
C PRO A 212 -5.89 1.47 -3.03
N PHE A 213 -6.77 1.66 -2.04
CA PHE A 213 -8.22 1.70 -2.20
C PHE A 213 -8.86 2.50 -1.06
N ASN A 214 -10.14 2.85 -1.20
CA ASN A 214 -10.91 3.51 -0.13
C ASN A 214 -12.04 2.59 0.36
N PRO A 215 -12.03 2.14 1.63
CA PRO A 215 -13.05 1.22 2.14
C PRO A 215 -14.38 1.91 2.46
N TYR A 216 -14.46 3.24 2.38
CA TYR A 216 -15.67 4.02 2.67
C TYR A 216 -16.43 4.45 1.41
N GLY A 217 -15.99 4.03 0.22
CA GLY A 217 -16.58 4.42 -1.06
C GLY A 217 -16.18 5.84 -1.50
N SER A 218 -16.38 6.85 -0.64
CA SER A 218 -15.94 8.23 -0.90
C SER A 218 -14.92 8.72 0.14
N LEU A 219 -14.04 9.64 -0.26
CA LEU A 219 -13.08 10.25 0.69
C LEU A 219 -13.78 11.14 1.73
N ALA A 220 -14.94 11.71 1.38
CA ALA A 220 -15.73 12.51 2.30
C ALA A 220 -16.24 11.68 3.49
N ASP A 221 -16.49 10.39 3.27
CA ASP A 221 -16.98 9.43 4.27
C ASP A 221 -15.84 8.69 5.00
N TYR A 222 -14.58 9.05 4.75
CA TYR A 222 -13.45 8.45 5.45
C TYR A 222 -13.43 8.90 6.93
N GLU A 223 -13.76 7.99 7.84
CA GLU A 223 -13.88 8.29 9.29
C GLU A 223 -12.74 7.72 10.15
N TRP A 224 -11.80 6.98 9.56
CA TRP A 224 -10.73 6.35 10.34
C TRP A 224 -9.73 7.39 10.85
N TRP A 225 -9.77 7.66 12.15
CA TRP A 225 -9.09 8.82 12.74
C TRP A 225 -7.54 8.83 12.70
N PRO A 226 -6.79 7.71 12.81
CA PRO A 226 -5.34 7.76 12.95
C PRO A 226 -4.58 8.53 11.84
N PRO A 227 -4.84 8.30 10.54
CA PRO A 227 -4.19 9.08 9.48
C PRO A 227 -4.59 10.55 9.46
N GLN A 228 -5.80 10.88 9.90
CA GLN A 228 -6.27 12.27 9.97
C GLN A 228 -5.51 13.12 10.98
N ALA A 229 -4.78 12.51 11.94
CA ALA A 229 -3.94 13.24 12.88
C ALA A 229 -2.62 13.74 12.26
N PHE A 230 -2.21 13.19 11.11
CA PHE A 230 -0.92 13.50 10.48
C PHE A 230 -1.03 13.95 9.02
N PHE A 231 -2.18 13.73 8.39
CA PHE A 231 -2.47 14.12 7.01
C PHE A 231 -3.87 14.70 6.90
N ASP A 232 -4.07 15.70 6.05
CA ASP A 232 -5.41 16.09 5.62
C ASP A 232 -5.90 15.09 4.57
N VAL A 233 -6.46 13.99 5.06
CA VAL A 233 -6.94 12.88 4.22
C VAL A 233 -8.06 13.32 3.28
N LYS A 234 -8.90 14.29 3.70
CA LYS A 234 -10.06 14.74 2.91
C LYS A 234 -9.64 15.60 1.73
N ALA A 235 -8.55 16.34 1.88
CA ALA A 235 -7.91 17.06 0.78
C ALA A 235 -6.86 16.21 0.04
N SER A 236 -6.62 14.97 0.47
CA SER A 236 -5.53 14.10 -0.02
C SER A 236 -4.16 14.78 0.05
N ASP A 237 -3.93 15.65 1.04
CA ASP A 237 -2.70 16.46 1.09
C ASP A 237 -1.48 15.60 1.47
N GLY A 238 -0.52 15.54 0.55
CA GLY A 238 0.62 14.62 0.64
C GLY A 238 0.26 13.15 0.44
N MET A 239 -0.95 12.85 -0.03
CA MET A 239 -1.45 11.50 -0.22
C MET A 239 -1.76 11.18 -1.69
N LEU A 240 -1.80 9.90 -2.03
CA LEU A 240 -2.48 9.39 -3.22
C LEU A 240 -3.41 8.26 -2.77
N ILE A 241 -4.70 8.34 -3.10
CA ILE A 241 -5.71 7.42 -2.56
C ILE A 241 -6.53 6.83 -3.69
N ALA A 242 -6.66 5.51 -3.70
CA ALA A 242 -7.50 4.77 -4.64
C ALA A 242 -7.20 5.15 -6.10
N GLU A 243 -8.18 5.69 -6.82
CA GLU A 243 -8.07 6.09 -8.23
C GLU A 243 -6.90 7.04 -8.46
N ASP A 244 -6.69 8.04 -7.59
CA ASP A 244 -5.58 8.99 -7.72
C ASP A 244 -4.20 8.30 -7.71
N PHE A 245 -4.05 7.23 -6.92
CA PHE A 245 -2.80 6.46 -6.88
C PHE A 245 -2.60 5.64 -8.15
N TRP A 246 -3.64 4.94 -8.60
CA TRP A 246 -3.53 4.08 -9.78
C TRP A 246 -3.42 4.88 -11.06
N ASP A 247 -4.17 5.98 -11.17
CA ASP A 247 -4.14 6.87 -12.33
C ASP A 247 -2.81 7.64 -12.41
N ALA A 248 -2.19 7.96 -11.28
CA ALA A 248 -0.83 8.48 -11.25
C ALA A 248 0.18 7.53 -11.93
N LEU A 249 -0.01 6.21 -11.83
CA LEU A 249 0.92 5.21 -12.37
C LEU A 249 0.53 4.72 -13.78
N GLY A 250 -0.75 4.48 -14.03
CA GLY A 250 -1.24 3.83 -15.26
C GLY A 250 -2.11 4.72 -16.14
N GLY A 251 -2.48 5.91 -15.67
CA GLY A 251 -3.43 6.79 -16.33
C GLY A 251 -4.90 6.47 -16.01
N PRO A 252 -5.84 7.27 -16.54
CA PRO A 252 -7.25 7.22 -16.13
C PRO A 252 -7.91 5.85 -16.27
N GLY A 253 -8.55 5.37 -15.20
CA GLY A 253 -9.30 4.11 -15.17
C GLY A 253 -8.46 2.88 -14.84
N THR A 254 -7.20 3.07 -14.46
CA THR A 254 -6.29 1.95 -14.13
C THR A 254 -6.83 1.10 -12.99
N MET A 255 -7.46 1.71 -11.99
CA MET A 255 -8.06 1.00 -10.85
C MET A 255 -9.16 0.03 -11.28
N ASP A 256 -10.07 0.46 -12.16
CA ASP A 256 -11.11 -0.38 -12.75
C ASP A 256 -10.50 -1.54 -13.53
N GLY A 257 -9.47 -1.26 -14.32
CA GLY A 257 -8.73 -2.29 -15.05
C GLY A 257 -8.11 -3.34 -14.12
N LEU A 258 -7.56 -2.93 -12.98
CA LEU A 258 -7.03 -3.85 -11.96
C LEU A 258 -8.13 -4.70 -11.33
N PHE A 259 -9.30 -4.13 -11.07
CA PHE A 259 -10.45 -4.87 -10.57
C PHE A 259 -10.95 -5.91 -11.57
N ASN A 260 -11.10 -5.52 -12.85
CA ASN A 260 -11.49 -6.43 -13.91
C ASN A 260 -10.48 -7.58 -14.07
N PHE A 261 -9.18 -7.26 -14.03
CA PHE A 261 -8.13 -8.28 -14.03
C PHE A 261 -8.25 -9.25 -12.85
N LEU A 262 -8.43 -8.75 -11.62
CA LEU A 262 -8.57 -9.61 -10.44
C LEU A 262 -9.84 -10.47 -10.47
N LEU A 263 -10.94 -9.97 -11.06
CA LEU A 263 -12.16 -10.73 -11.29
C LEU A 263 -11.91 -11.89 -12.27
N GLU A 264 -11.28 -11.61 -13.42
CA GLU A 264 -10.88 -12.62 -14.41
C GLU A 264 -10.03 -13.74 -13.76
N GLU A 265 -9.02 -13.37 -12.97
CA GLU A 265 -8.13 -14.35 -12.30
C GLU A 265 -8.82 -15.12 -11.15
N SER A 266 -9.94 -14.61 -10.64
CA SER A 266 -10.71 -15.26 -9.58
C SER A 266 -11.72 -16.29 -10.11
N GLU A 267 -12.14 -16.21 -11.37
CA GLU A 267 -13.15 -17.10 -11.95
C GLU A 267 -12.76 -18.59 -11.83
N ASP A 268 -11.53 -18.93 -12.20
CA ASP A 268 -11.00 -20.30 -12.14
C ASP A 268 -10.84 -20.84 -10.71
N ASN A 269 -10.74 -19.94 -9.72
CA ASN A 269 -10.56 -20.30 -8.32
C ASN A 269 -11.89 -20.56 -7.59
N ILE A 270 -12.99 -19.98 -8.07
CA ILE A 270 -14.33 -20.18 -7.49
C ILE A 270 -14.79 -21.62 -7.64
N GLU A 271 -14.56 -22.24 -8.81
CA GLU A 271 -14.97 -23.64 -9.04
C GLU A 271 -14.21 -24.60 -8.11
N LYS A 272 -12.92 -24.33 -7.86
CA LYS A 272 -12.10 -25.08 -6.90
C LYS A 272 -12.59 -24.92 -5.47
N LEU A 273 -12.96 -23.70 -5.07
CA LEU A 273 -13.52 -23.42 -3.75
C LEU A 273 -14.89 -24.10 -3.53
N GLN A 274 -15.76 -24.10 -4.55
CA GLN A 274 -17.05 -24.79 -4.51
C GLN A 274 -16.89 -26.31 -4.35
N ALA A 275 -15.92 -26.90 -5.05
CA ALA A 275 -15.59 -28.31 -4.91
C ALA A 275 -15.10 -28.66 -3.49
N LEU A 276 -14.23 -27.82 -2.91
CA LEU A 276 -13.74 -27.98 -1.53
C LEU A 276 -14.84 -27.80 -0.47
N ALA A 277 -15.82 -26.94 -0.71
CA ALA A 277 -16.97 -26.75 0.15
C ALA A 277 -18.00 -27.89 0.08
N GLY A 278 -17.81 -28.86 -0.82
CA GLY A 278 -18.64 -30.07 -0.90
C GLY A 278 -20.04 -29.84 -1.46
N ASP A 279 -20.18 -28.92 -2.43
CA ASP A 279 -21.37 -28.67 -3.26
C ASP A 279 -22.68 -28.38 -2.51
N LYS A 280 -22.61 -28.23 -1.18
CA LYS A 280 -23.73 -27.76 -0.35
C LYS A 280 -23.49 -26.31 -0.05
N THR A 281 -24.00 -25.46 -0.94
CA THR A 281 -24.32 -24.03 -0.76
C THR A 281 -23.58 -23.36 0.39
N LEU A 282 -22.59 -22.55 0.01
CA LEU A 282 -22.39 -21.24 0.63
C LEU A 282 -23.73 -20.49 0.71
#